data_AF-A0A5K1H0Q5-F1
#
_entry.id   AF-A0A5K1H0Q5-F1
#
_cell.length_a   1.000
_cell.length_b   1.000
_cell.length_c   1.000
_cell.angle_alpha   90.00
_cell.angle_beta   90.00
_cell.angle_gamma   90.00
#
_symmetry.space_group_name_H-M   'P 1'
#
loop_
_entity.id
_entity.type
_entity.pdbx_description
1 polymer ?
#
loop_
_entity_poly.entity_id
_entity_poly.type
_entity_poly.pdbx_seq_one_letter_code
_entity_poly.pdbx_strand_id
1 'polypeptide(L)'
;KNNPEKERRHGKCPLTPEEVGLMLRALGFGRDVFLYVASGEVYGGEETLAPLKKLFPNFYSKESLATKEELAPFSSFSSRMAALDYIVCDESDVFVTNNNGNMAKMLAGR
;
A
#
# COMPACT_ATOMS: atom_id res chain seq x y z
N LYS A 1 17.11 24.85 5.22
CA LYS A 1 16.41 24.23 4.07
C LYS A 1 16.50 22.71 4.22
N ASN A 2 15.38 22.00 4.18
CA ASN A 2 15.37 20.53 4.31
C ASN A 2 16.13 19.90 3.13
N ASN A 3 17.07 19.01 3.42
CA ASN A 3 17.82 18.23 2.43
C ASN A 3 17.14 16.85 2.32
N PRO A 4 16.47 16.52 1.19
CA PRO A 4 15.77 15.25 1.02
C PRO A 4 16.66 14.02 1.27
N GLU A 5 17.91 14.05 0.79
CA GLU A 5 18.88 12.97 0.99
C GLU A 5 19.30 12.78 2.45
N LYS A 6 19.25 13.87 3.23
CA LYS A 6 19.47 13.79 4.66
C LYS A 6 18.28 13.12 5.34
N GLU A 7 17.04 13.51 5.02
CA GLU A 7 15.85 12.92 5.65
C GLU A 7 15.66 11.45 5.26
N ARG A 8 15.97 11.08 4.00
CA ARG A 8 15.96 9.68 3.52
C ARG A 8 16.94 8.81 4.29
N ARG A 9 18.17 9.27 4.51
CA ARG A 9 19.17 8.55 5.33
C ARG A 9 18.77 8.39 6.80
N HIS A 10 17.92 9.27 7.32
CA HIS A 10 17.35 9.14 8.67
C HIS A 10 16.05 8.32 8.70
N GLY A 11 15.67 7.66 7.59
CA GLY A 11 14.47 6.79 7.54
C GLY A 11 13.15 7.56 7.60
N LYS A 12 13.15 8.86 7.29
CA LYS A 12 11.92 9.69 7.31
C LYS A 12 11.17 9.71 5.99
N CYS A 13 11.81 9.28 4.90
CA CYS A 13 11.15 9.14 3.61
C CYS A 13 10.43 7.80 3.54
N PRO A 14 9.19 7.76 3.02
CA PRO A 14 8.53 6.51 2.73
C PRO A 14 9.32 5.64 1.76
N LEU A 15 9.17 4.32 1.87
CA LEU A 15 9.70 3.40 0.87
C LEU A 15 8.96 3.58 -0.46
N THR A 16 9.69 3.52 -1.57
CA THR A 16 9.08 3.47 -2.91
C THR A 16 8.40 2.11 -3.13
N PRO A 17 7.43 1.99 -4.06
CA PRO A 17 6.84 0.70 -4.39
C PRO A 17 7.87 -0.37 -4.78
N GLU A 18 8.94 0.02 -5.48
CA GLU A 18 10.04 -0.88 -5.82
C GLU A 18 10.80 -1.34 -4.57
N GLU A 19 11.12 -0.44 -3.65
CA GLU A 19 11.79 -0.78 -2.39
C GLU A 19 10.96 -1.72 -1.52
N VAL A 20 9.64 -1.49 -1.43
CA VAL A 20 8.71 -2.40 -0.75
C VAL A 20 8.74 -3.77 -1.43
N GLY A 21 8.68 -3.82 -2.75
CA GLY A 21 8.71 -5.07 -3.50
C GLY A 21 9.99 -5.86 -3.28
N LEU A 22 11.15 -5.20 -3.35
CA LEU A 22 12.45 -5.82 -3.10
C LEU A 22 12.57 -6.33 -1.66
N MET A 23 12.09 -5.55 -0.68
CA MET A 23 12.06 -5.96 0.72
C MET A 23 11.23 -7.23 0.92
N LEU A 24 10.01 -7.30 0.36
CA LEU A 24 9.16 -8.50 0.43
C LEU A 24 9.86 -9.71 -0.20
N ARG A 25 10.49 -9.54 -1.37
CA ARG A 25 11.27 -10.63 -2.00
C ARG A 25 12.42 -11.10 -1.12
N ALA A 26 13.13 -10.18 -0.46
CA ALA A 26 14.23 -10.49 0.44
C ALA A 26 13.77 -11.23 1.71
N LEU A 27 12.53 -10.97 2.16
CA LEU A 27 11.89 -11.69 3.28
C LEU A 27 11.35 -13.08 2.89
N GLY A 28 11.45 -13.47 1.61
CA GLY A 28 11.08 -14.81 1.12
C GLY A 28 9.69 -14.90 0.48
N PHE A 29 8.96 -13.79 0.32
CA PHE A 29 7.65 -13.81 -0.32
C PHE A 29 7.74 -14.16 -1.82
N GLY A 30 6.98 -15.17 -2.24
CA GLY A 30 6.89 -15.70 -3.59
C GLY A 30 6.22 -14.76 -4.60
N ARG A 31 6.27 -15.08 -5.89
CA ARG A 31 5.57 -14.31 -6.95
C ARG A 31 4.06 -14.60 -6.96
N ASP A 32 3.68 -15.72 -6.38
CA ASP A 32 2.33 -16.25 -6.23
C ASP A 32 1.53 -15.58 -5.10
N VAL A 33 2.21 -14.81 -4.24
CA VAL A 33 1.57 -14.04 -3.16
C VAL A 33 0.58 -13.03 -3.74
N PHE A 34 -0.61 -12.99 -3.15
CA PHE A 34 -1.64 -11.99 -3.41
C PHE A 34 -1.28 -10.71 -2.67
N LEU A 35 -1.03 -9.63 -3.41
CA LEU A 35 -0.66 -8.34 -2.88
C LEU A 35 -1.83 -7.37 -3.00
N TYR A 36 -2.39 -6.96 -1.87
CA TYR A 36 -3.36 -5.87 -1.80
C TYR A 36 -2.64 -4.55 -1.49
N VAL A 37 -2.91 -3.50 -2.28
CA VAL A 37 -2.36 -2.16 -2.06
C VAL A 37 -3.44 -1.22 -1.55
N ALA A 38 -3.38 -0.94 -0.25
CA ALA A 38 -4.13 0.12 0.41
C ALA A 38 -3.47 1.48 0.13
N SER A 39 -3.82 2.11 -1.00
CA SER A 39 -3.36 3.46 -1.32
C SER A 39 -4.47 4.33 -1.88
N GLY A 40 -4.27 5.65 -1.73
CA GLY A 40 -4.97 6.64 -2.54
C GLY A 40 -4.29 6.78 -3.90
N GLU A 41 -4.39 7.96 -4.51
CA GLU A 41 -3.59 8.26 -5.70
C GLU A 41 -2.08 8.19 -5.38
N VAL A 42 -1.41 7.21 -5.96
CA VAL A 42 0.03 7.04 -5.83
C VAL A 42 0.72 8.12 -6.65
N TYR A 43 1.71 8.81 -6.07
CA TYR A 43 2.51 9.78 -6.80
C TYR A 43 3.22 9.11 -7.97
N GLY A 44 3.07 9.67 -9.18
CA GLY A 44 3.54 9.04 -10.43
C GLY A 44 2.68 7.89 -10.94
N GLY A 45 1.56 7.60 -10.28
CA GLY A 45 0.51 6.70 -10.74
C GLY A 45 0.96 5.27 -11.02
N GLU A 46 0.46 4.71 -12.11
CA GLU A 46 0.72 3.33 -12.53
C GLU A 46 2.19 3.07 -12.85
N GLU A 47 2.93 4.07 -13.33
CA GLU A 47 4.35 3.91 -13.69
C GLU A 47 5.20 3.59 -12.46
N THR A 48 4.92 4.22 -11.31
CA THR A 48 5.65 3.96 -10.07
C THR A 48 5.28 2.63 -9.42
N LEU A 49 4.09 2.09 -9.73
CA LEU A 49 3.66 0.76 -9.30
C LEU A 49 4.16 -0.37 -10.21
N ALA A 50 4.57 -0.07 -11.44
CA ALA A 50 4.98 -1.09 -12.41
C ALA A 50 6.10 -2.03 -11.91
N PRO A 51 7.15 -1.57 -11.21
CA PRO A 51 8.16 -2.47 -10.64
C PRO A 51 7.58 -3.44 -9.61
N LEU A 52 6.67 -2.96 -8.75
CA LEU A 52 6.00 -3.77 -7.73
C LEU A 52 5.11 -4.84 -8.36
N LYS A 53 4.28 -4.45 -9.35
CA LYS A 53 3.45 -5.39 -10.13
C LYS A 53 4.26 -6.45 -10.88
N LYS A 54 5.46 -6.11 -11.36
CA LYS A 54 6.36 -7.07 -12.01
C LYS A 54 6.88 -8.13 -11.04
N LEU A 55 7.11 -7.77 -9.78
CA LEU A 55 7.54 -8.68 -8.71
C LEU A 55 6.37 -9.53 -8.19
N PHE A 56 5.18 -8.93 -8.06
CA PHE A 56 3.96 -9.55 -7.54
C PHE A 56 2.81 -9.38 -8.53
N PRO A 57 2.62 -10.31 -9.49
CA PRO A 57 1.58 -10.21 -10.52
C PRO A 57 0.14 -10.31 -9.99
N ASN A 58 -0.07 -10.99 -8.86
CA ASN A 58 -1.36 -11.07 -8.17
C ASN A 58 -1.62 -9.79 -7.38
N PHE A 59 -1.74 -8.67 -8.08
CA PHE A 59 -1.83 -7.32 -7.51
C PHE A 59 -3.28 -6.81 -7.52
N TYR A 60 -3.75 -6.35 -6.36
CA TYR A 60 -5.13 -5.91 -6.18
C TYR A 60 -5.20 -4.59 -5.39
N SER A 61 -6.26 -3.84 -5.65
CA SER A 61 -6.74 -2.68 -4.88
C SER A 61 -8.26 -2.76 -4.70
N LYS A 62 -8.85 -1.91 -3.86
CA LYS A 62 -10.31 -1.81 -3.70
C LYS A 62 -11.04 -1.62 -5.04
N GLU A 63 -10.49 -0.84 -5.95
CA GLU A 63 -11.06 -0.59 -7.28
C GLU A 63 -10.98 -1.81 -8.22
N SER A 64 -10.07 -2.75 -7.95
CA SER A 64 -9.97 -4.01 -8.70
C SER A 64 -10.83 -5.12 -8.10
N LEU A 65 -11.11 -5.07 -6.79
CA LEU A 65 -11.88 -6.08 -6.08
C LEU A 65 -13.38 -5.80 -6.07
N ALA A 66 -13.78 -4.53 -6.08
CA ALA A 66 -15.17 -4.11 -6.04
C ALA A 66 -15.56 -3.34 -7.31
N THR A 67 -16.83 -3.47 -7.69
CA THR A 67 -17.42 -2.72 -8.79
C THR A 67 -17.58 -1.23 -8.43
N LYS A 68 -17.75 -0.39 -9.44
CA LYS A 68 -18.00 1.05 -9.22
C LYS A 68 -19.30 1.27 -8.45
N GLU A 69 -20.29 0.42 -8.70
CA GLU A 69 -21.60 0.45 -8.06
C GLU A 69 -21.51 0.09 -6.57
N GLU A 70 -20.68 -0.89 -6.22
CA GLU A 70 -20.43 -1.27 -4.81
C GLU A 70 -19.63 -0.19 -4.07
N LEU A 71 -18.73 0.53 -4.75
CA LEU A 71 -17.94 1.61 -4.16
C LEU A 71 -18.69 2.96 -4.10
N ALA A 72 -19.70 3.16 -4.94
CA ALA A 72 -20.45 4.41 -5.05
C ALA A 72 -21.03 4.94 -3.72
N PRO A 73 -21.57 4.12 -2.80
CA PRO A 73 -22.07 4.59 -1.50
C PRO A 73 -21.00 5.21 -0.59
N PHE A 74 -19.72 4.89 -0.83
CA PHE A 74 -18.60 5.29 0.00
C PHE A 74 -17.74 6.39 -0.62
N SER A 75 -17.81 6.57 -1.95
CA SER A 75 -16.90 7.44 -2.74
C SER A 75 -16.88 8.90 -2.27
N SER A 76 -18.01 9.42 -1.78
CA SER A 76 -18.12 10.78 -1.23
C SER A 76 -17.48 10.95 0.16
N PHE A 77 -17.05 9.86 0.79
CA PHE A 77 -16.53 9.84 2.16
C PHE A 77 -15.17 9.17 2.21
N SER A 78 -14.09 9.95 2.15
CA SER A 78 -12.71 9.44 2.15
C SER A 78 -12.40 8.51 3.34
N SER A 79 -12.96 8.80 4.52
CA SER A 79 -12.81 7.94 5.70
C SER A 79 -13.50 6.58 5.55
N ARG A 80 -14.64 6.51 4.85
CA ARG A 80 -15.34 5.24 4.58
C ARG A 80 -14.62 4.43 3.51
N MET A 81 -14.08 5.10 2.49
CA MET A 81 -13.20 4.44 1.51
C MET A 81 -11.95 3.86 2.18
N ALA A 82 -11.32 4.61 3.09
CA ALA A 82 -10.16 4.12 3.85
C ALA A 82 -10.50 2.98 4.82
N ALA A 83 -11.75 2.90 5.30
CA ALA A 83 -12.20 1.79 6.13
C ALA A 83 -12.25 0.47 5.36
N LEU A 84 -12.55 0.50 4.05
CA LEU A 84 -12.46 -0.69 3.20
C LEU A 84 -11.01 -1.20 3.10
N ASP A 85 -10.07 -0.28 2.87
CA ASP A 85 -8.64 -0.60 2.87
C ASP A 85 -8.19 -1.19 4.23
N TYR A 86 -8.67 -0.61 5.34
CA TYR A 86 -8.38 -1.11 6.68
C TYR A 86 -8.84 -2.55 6.88
N ILE A 87 -10.08 -2.88 6.50
CA ILE A 87 -10.64 -4.23 6.68
C ILE A 87 -9.79 -5.26 5.94
N VAL A 88 -9.41 -4.99 4.70
CA VAL A 88 -8.57 -5.92 3.92
C VAL A 88 -7.18 -6.05 4.55
N CYS A 89 -6.58 -4.95 4.99
CA CYS A 89 -5.27 -4.99 5.66
C CYS A 89 -5.29 -5.73 7.00
N ASP A 90 -6.38 -5.64 7.76
CA ASP A 90 -6.55 -6.30 9.05
C ASP A 90 -6.77 -7.81 8.91
N GLU A 91 -7.49 -8.23 7.87
CA GLU A 91 -7.75 -9.65 7.58
C GLU A 91 -6.64 -10.31 6.73
N SER A 92 -5.58 -9.58 6.39
CA SER A 92 -4.43 -10.11 5.64
C SER A 92 -3.47 -10.88 6.54
N ASP A 93 -2.84 -11.93 6.00
CA ASP A 93 -1.84 -12.73 6.73
C ASP A 93 -0.62 -11.89 7.18
N VAL A 94 -0.25 -10.89 6.38
CA VAL A 94 0.90 -10.02 6.62
C VAL A 94 0.55 -8.60 6.18
N PHE A 95 0.85 -7.62 7.04
CA PHE A 95 0.72 -6.20 6.75
C PHE A 95 2.10 -5.53 6.66
N VAL A 96 2.28 -4.70 5.64
CA VAL A 96 3.47 -3.87 5.46
C VAL A 96 3.05 -2.43 5.17
N THR A 97 3.71 -1.49 5.83
CA THR A 97 3.53 -0.06 5.58
C THR A 97 4.77 0.56 4.96
N ASN A 98 4.58 1.50 4.02
CA ASN A 98 5.69 2.26 3.45
C ASN A 98 6.03 3.52 4.26
N ASN A 99 5.19 3.91 5.22
CA ASN A 99 5.39 5.05 6.11
C ASN A 99 4.75 4.81 7.49
N ASN A 100 4.99 5.70 8.46
CA ASN A 100 4.38 5.58 9.80
C ASN A 100 3.06 6.39 9.92
N GLY A 101 2.13 6.15 9.00
CA GLY A 101 0.83 6.84 8.93
C GLY A 101 -0.21 6.33 9.95
N ASN A 102 -1.42 6.92 9.92
CA ASN A 102 -2.49 6.55 10.86
C ASN A 102 -2.93 5.10 10.73
N MET A 103 -3.02 4.57 9.50
CA MET A 103 -3.38 3.17 9.27
C MET A 103 -2.37 2.21 9.92
N ALA A 104 -1.07 2.49 9.77
CA ALA A 104 -0.02 1.71 10.42
C ALA A 104 -0.16 1.72 11.95
N LYS A 105 -0.45 2.87 12.55
CA LYS A 105 -0.65 2.99 14.01
C LYS A 105 -1.89 2.23 14.49
N MET A 106 -2.97 2.24 13.71
CA MET A 106 -4.20 1.53 14.05
C MET A 106 -3.99 0.01 14.00
N LEU A 107 -3.38 -0.51 12.93
CA LEU A 107 -3.13 -1.94 12.75
C LEU A 107 -2.07 -2.48 13.72
N ALA A 108 -1.06 -1.67 14.08
CA ALA A 108 -0.04 -2.07 15.06
C ALA A 108 -0.56 -2.14 16.51
N GLY A 109 -1.72 -1.55 16.78
CA GLY A 109 -2.35 -1.54 18.11
C GLY A 109 -3.33 -2.68 18.37
N ARG A 110 -3.44 -3.63 17.44
CA ARG A 110 -4.29 -4.82 17.55
C ARG A 110 -3.69 -5.87 18.49
#